data_AF-A0A2V8E6K5-F1
#
_entry.id   AF-A0A2V8E6K5-F1
#
_cell.length_a   1.000
_cell.length_b   1.000
_cell.length_c   1.000
_cell.angle_alpha   90.00
_cell.angle_beta   90.00
_cell.angle_gamma   90.00
#
_symmetry.space_group_name_H-M   'P 1'
#
loop_
_entity.id
_entity.type
_entity.pdbx_description
1 polymer ?
#
loop_
_entity_poly.entity_id
_entity_poly.type
_entity_poly.pdbx_seq_one_letter_code
_entity_poly.pdbx_strand_id
1 'polypeptide(L)'
;MVGLVTLGLGVSTPAAEQAAPIQVTFTKDIAPLLQRSCQNCHRPEGGGPMSLLTYDEVRPWARSIKLRTSLRDKPDAMPPWFIEKNIGIRGDRKNCPMGG
;
A
#
# COMPACT_ATOMS: atom_id res chain seq x y z
N MET A 1 44.66 54.44 1.48
CA MET A 1 44.56 53.10 2.09
C MET A 1 43.10 52.81 2.34
N VAL A 2 42.43 52.05 1.46
CA VAL A 2 41.04 51.63 1.64
C VAL A 2 41.07 50.19 2.16
N GLY A 3 40.79 50.01 3.44
CA GLY A 3 40.72 48.69 4.09
C GLY A 3 39.35 48.06 3.85
N LEU A 4 39.34 46.89 3.21
CA LEU A 4 38.14 46.09 3.00
C LEU A 4 37.84 45.29 4.27
N VAL A 5 36.74 45.62 4.95
CA VAL A 5 36.20 44.81 6.06
C VAL A 5 35.18 43.83 5.47
N THR A 6 35.53 42.55 5.40
CA THR A 6 34.62 41.48 4.97
C THR A 6 33.77 41.01 6.14
N LEU A 7 32.46 41.30 6.08
CA LEU A 7 31.45 40.85 7.02
C LEU A 7 31.09 39.39 6.74
N GLY A 8 31.47 38.47 7.62
CA GLY A 8 31.15 37.04 7.50
C GLY A 8 29.71 36.75 7.93
N LEU A 9 28.87 36.28 7.01
CA LEU A 9 27.54 35.72 7.30
C LEU A 9 27.69 34.27 7.82
N GLY A 10 27.31 34.04 9.07
CA GLY A 10 27.16 32.69 9.63
C GLY A 10 25.85 32.06 9.17
N VAL A 11 25.92 30.99 8.39
CA VAL A 11 24.77 30.16 8.01
C VAL A 11 24.56 29.10 9.09
N SER A 12 23.46 29.20 9.83
CA SER A 12 22.98 28.12 10.70
C SER A 12 22.20 27.12 9.85
N THR A 13 22.76 25.93 9.62
CA THR A 13 22.06 24.80 9.00
C THR A 13 21.07 24.19 10.01
N PRO A 14 19.78 24.05 9.66
CA PRO A 14 18.86 23.29 10.49
C PRO A 14 19.28 21.81 10.50
N ALA A 15 19.44 21.25 11.70
CA ALA A 15 19.64 19.81 11.87
C ALA A 15 18.38 19.08 11.40
N ALA A 16 18.52 18.18 10.43
CA ALA A 16 17.45 17.30 10.01
C ALA A 16 17.07 16.37 11.18
N GLU A 17 15.83 16.48 11.66
CA GLU A 17 15.25 15.55 12.62
C GLU A 17 15.23 14.15 11.99
N GLN A 18 16.15 13.30 12.43
CA GLN A 18 16.31 11.96 11.88
C GLN A 18 15.14 11.10 12.38
N ALA A 19 14.11 10.96 11.55
CA ALA A 19 12.93 10.15 11.87
C ALA A 19 13.39 8.74 12.29
N ALA A 20 13.03 8.35 13.52
CA ALA A 20 13.37 7.04 14.05
C ALA A 20 12.84 5.93 13.14
N PRO A 21 13.59 4.83 12.96
CA PRO A 21 13.19 3.76 12.05
C PRO A 21 11.91 3.10 12.57
N ILE A 22 10.81 3.28 11.83
CA ILE A 22 9.53 2.63 12.09
C ILE A 22 9.76 1.10 11.98
N GLN A 23 9.65 0.40 13.10
CA GLN A 23 9.73 -1.06 13.12
C GLN A 23 8.39 -1.63 12.67
N VAL A 24 8.33 -2.10 11.42
CA VAL A 24 7.14 -2.75 10.86
C VAL A 24 7.23 -4.26 11.14
N THR A 25 6.19 -4.81 11.75
CA THR A 25 6.11 -6.24 12.07
C THR A 25 4.93 -6.89 11.35
N PHE A 26 5.06 -8.17 10.99
CA PHE A 26 4.02 -8.88 10.24
C PHE A 26 2.70 -8.92 11.01
N THR A 27 2.71 -9.37 12.26
CA THR A 27 1.50 -9.58 13.04
C THR A 27 0.78 -8.29 13.41
N LYS A 28 1.51 -7.24 13.78
CA LYS A 28 0.92 -5.96 14.22
C LYS A 28 0.44 -5.13 13.03
N ASP A 29 1.25 -5.05 11.98
CA ASP A 29 1.08 -4.02 10.95
C ASP A 29 0.60 -4.59 9.63
N ILE A 30 1.01 -5.81 9.26
CA ILE A 30 0.74 -6.39 7.93
C ILE A 30 -0.49 -7.30 7.94
N ALA A 31 -0.60 -8.20 8.91
CA ALA A 31 -1.70 -9.15 9.00
C ALA A 31 -3.08 -8.48 8.99
N PRO A 32 -3.31 -7.35 9.73
CA PRO A 32 -4.60 -6.65 9.66
C PRO A 32 -4.89 -6.01 8.28
N LEU A 33 -3.86 -5.64 7.50
CA LEU A 33 -4.03 -5.15 6.12
C LEU A 33 -4.50 -6.28 5.20
N LEU A 34 -3.82 -7.42 5.29
CA LEU A 34 -4.14 -8.59 4.48
C LEU A 34 -5.53 -9.12 4.81
N GLN A 35 -5.88 -9.17 6.10
CA GLN A 35 -7.17 -9.68 6.55
C GLN A 35 -8.36 -8.86 6.03
N ARG A 36 -8.26 -7.53 6.05
CA ARG A 36 -9.37 -6.68 5.59
C ARG A 36 -9.49 -6.56 4.06
N SER A 37 -8.38 -6.67 3.33
CA SER A 37 -8.35 -6.29 1.90
C SER A 37 -7.98 -7.43 0.95
N CYS A 38 -7.27 -8.45 1.42
CA CYS A 38 -6.69 -9.47 0.53
C CYS A 38 -7.27 -10.86 0.81
N GLN A 39 -7.37 -11.26 2.07
CA GLN A 39 -7.77 -12.62 2.49
C GLN A 39 -9.22 -12.96 2.15
N ASN A 40 -10.07 -11.98 1.84
CA ASN A 40 -11.42 -12.25 1.35
C ASN A 40 -11.39 -13.11 0.07
N CYS A 41 -10.41 -12.88 -0.80
CA CYS A 41 -10.20 -13.66 -2.03
C CYS A 41 -8.97 -14.59 -1.93
N HIS A 42 -7.90 -14.16 -1.25
CA HIS A 42 -6.65 -14.90 -1.12
C HIS A 42 -6.62 -15.82 0.12
N ARG A 43 -7.50 -16.80 0.10
CA ARG A 43 -7.60 -17.91 1.05
C ARG A 43 -7.68 -19.22 0.25
N PRO A 44 -7.38 -20.39 0.85
CA PRO A 44 -7.38 -21.68 0.13
C PRO A 44 -8.66 -21.95 -0.68
N GLU A 45 -9.81 -21.56 -0.14
CA GLU A 45 -11.13 -21.75 -0.77
C GLU A 45 -11.61 -20.50 -1.56
N GLY A 46 -10.74 -19.50 -1.73
CA GLY A 46 -11.09 -18.20 -2.30
C GLY A 46 -10.74 -18.10 -3.79
N GLY A 47 -11.18 -17.02 -4.44
CA GLY A 47 -10.90 -16.78 -5.88
C GLY A 47 -9.47 -16.36 -6.21
N GLY A 48 -8.58 -16.23 -5.22
CA GLY A 48 -7.19 -15.86 -5.42
C GLY A 48 -6.31 -17.10 -5.66
N PRO A 49 -5.30 -17.02 -6.55
CA PRO A 49 -4.45 -18.17 -6.89
C PRO A 49 -3.46 -18.58 -5.79
N MET A 50 -3.48 -17.88 -4.65
CA MET A 50 -2.52 -18.06 -3.57
C MET A 50 -3.12 -17.62 -2.23
N SER A 51 -2.71 -18.29 -1.16
CA SER A 51 -3.08 -17.96 0.22
C SER A 51 -2.24 -16.80 0.76
N LEU A 52 -2.85 -15.91 1.53
CA LEU A 52 -2.19 -14.80 2.25
C LEU A 52 -2.49 -14.84 3.76
N LEU A 53 -2.65 -16.05 4.30
CA LEU A 53 -3.02 -16.24 5.72
C LEU A 53 -1.81 -16.18 6.65
N THR A 54 -0.69 -16.78 6.25
CA THR A 54 0.52 -16.89 7.07
C THR A 54 1.69 -16.10 6.49
N TYR A 55 2.69 -15.78 7.33
CA TYR A 55 3.88 -15.04 6.90
C TYR A 55 4.64 -15.77 5.77
N ASP A 56 4.81 -17.09 5.91
CA ASP A 56 5.58 -17.91 4.95
C ASP A 56 4.92 -17.96 3.58
N GLU A 57 3.59 -17.97 3.54
CA GLU A 57 2.82 -17.90 2.30
C GLU A 57 2.89 -16.51 1.66
N VAL A 58 2.86 -15.44 2.46
CA VAL A 58 2.85 -14.05 1.97
C VAL A 58 4.22 -13.60 1.46
N ARG A 59 5.30 -13.98 2.18
CA ARG A 59 6.68 -13.53 1.96
C ARG A 59 7.14 -13.61 0.49
N PRO A 60 6.97 -14.72 -0.25
CA PRO A 60 7.43 -14.80 -1.64
C PRO A 60 6.71 -13.82 -2.57
N TRP A 61 5.51 -13.38 -2.22
CA TRP A 61 4.67 -12.52 -3.07
C TRP A 61 4.75 -11.04 -2.72
N ALA A 62 5.56 -10.65 -1.73
CA ALA A 62 5.67 -9.26 -1.30
C ALA A 62 5.96 -8.28 -2.46
N ARG A 63 6.83 -8.65 -3.40
CA ARG A 63 7.11 -7.85 -4.61
C ARG A 63 5.89 -7.73 -5.52
N SER A 64 5.19 -8.84 -5.75
CA SER A 64 3.98 -8.88 -6.57
C SER A 64 2.85 -8.07 -5.95
N ILE A 65 2.67 -8.16 -4.63
CA ILE A 65 1.68 -7.37 -3.89
C ILE A 65 1.96 -5.87 -4.05
N LYS A 66 3.22 -5.44 -3.92
CA LYS A 66 3.60 -4.04 -4.16
C LYS A 66 3.26 -3.59 -5.58
N LEU A 67 3.59 -4.40 -6.58
CA LEU A 67 3.28 -4.09 -7.97
C LEU A 67 1.77 -3.99 -8.21
N ARG A 68 1.00 -4.98 -7.76
CA ARG A 68 -0.46 -5.03 -7.99
C ARG A 68 -1.18 -3.90 -7.26
N THR A 69 -0.80 -3.58 -6.03
CA THR A 69 -1.36 -2.44 -5.29
C THR A 69 -1.02 -1.09 -5.93
N SER A 70 0.16 -0.94 -6.54
CA SER A 70 0.53 0.28 -7.29
C SER A 70 -0.26 0.45 -8.59
N LEU A 71 -0.82 -0.65 -9.12
CA LEU A 71 -1.64 -0.66 -10.33
C LEU A 71 -3.14 -0.69 -10.03
N ARG A 72 -3.57 -0.49 -8.78
CA ARG A 72 -4.96 -0.64 -8.34
C ARG A 72 -5.99 0.14 -9.17
N ASP A 73 -5.59 1.23 -9.81
CA ASP A 73 -6.45 2.06 -10.65
C ASP A 73 -6.52 1.59 -12.12
N LYS A 74 -5.84 0.49 -12.48
CA LYS A 74 -5.85 -0.07 -13.83
C LYS A 74 -6.80 -1.26 -13.95
N PRO A 75 -7.48 -1.41 -15.10
CA PRO A 75 -8.21 -2.64 -15.39
C PRO A 75 -7.27 -3.84 -15.30
N ASP A 76 -7.79 -4.97 -14.85
CA ASP A 76 -7.06 -6.23 -14.61
C ASP A 76 -6.04 -6.20 -13.45
N ALA A 77 -5.95 -5.09 -12.70
CA ALA A 77 -5.23 -5.06 -11.42
C ALA A 77 -6.12 -5.54 -10.28
N MET A 78 -5.50 -6.15 -9.25
CA MET A 78 -6.23 -6.74 -8.13
C MET A 78 -6.92 -5.64 -7.28
N PRO A 79 -8.18 -5.82 -6.85
CA PRO A 79 -9.10 -6.92 -7.19
C PRO A 79 -9.64 -6.81 -8.63
N PRO A 80 -9.92 -7.94 -9.32
CA PRO A 80 -10.21 -7.98 -10.76
C PRO A 80 -11.51 -7.26 -11.16
N TRP A 81 -12.26 -6.73 -10.17
CA TRP A 81 -13.47 -5.97 -10.36
C TRP A 81 -13.14 -4.47 -10.27
N PHE A 82 -13.22 -3.79 -11.42
CA PHE A 82 -13.26 -2.34 -11.48
C PHE A 82 -14.62 -1.91 -10.90
N ILE A 83 -14.64 -1.25 -9.73
CA ILE A 83 -15.79 -0.41 -9.39
C ILE A 83 -15.53 0.91 -10.08
N GLU A 84 -16.08 1.04 -11.28
CA GLU A 84 -16.09 2.28 -12.06
C GLU A 84 -16.41 3.45 -11.12
N LYS A 85 -15.45 4.37 -10.93
CA LYS A 85 -15.60 5.50 -9.99
C LYS A 85 -16.75 6.47 -10.36
N ASN A 86 -17.40 6.23 -11.50
CA ASN A 86 -18.36 7.13 -12.15
C ASN A 86 -19.76 6.52 -12.42
N ILE A 87 -20.03 5.25 -12.08
CA ILE A 87 -21.41 4.74 -12.15
C ILE A 87 -22.09 4.92 -10.80
N GLY A 88 -22.95 5.93 -10.73
CA GLY A 88 -23.79 6.16 -9.56
C GLY A 88 -24.74 4.98 -9.36
N ILE A 89 -24.42 4.08 -8.42
CA ILE A 89 -25.41 3.15 -7.87
C ILE A 89 -25.51 3.42 -6.38
N ARG A 90 -26.47 4.30 -6.09
CA ARG A 90 -27.15 4.34 -4.80
C ARG A 90 -27.71 2.94 -4.53
N GLY A 91 -27.09 2.24 -3.59
CA GLY A 91 -27.80 1.36 -2.67
C GLY A 91 -28.18 -0.03 -3.17
N ASP A 92 -27.21 -0.91 -3.36
CA ASP A 92 -27.36 -2.34 -3.08
C ASP A 92 -25.99 -3.05 -3.02
N ARG A 93 -25.37 -3.03 -1.84
CA ARG A 93 -24.18 -3.86 -1.51
C ARG A 93 -24.49 -5.38 -1.44
N LYS A 94 -25.55 -5.86 -2.09
CA LYS A 94 -26.13 -7.19 -1.84
C LYS A 94 -26.22 -8.11 -3.05
N ASN A 95 -25.92 -7.66 -4.27
CA ASN A 95 -25.91 -8.56 -5.42
C ASN A 95 -24.67 -8.35 -6.26
N CYS A 96 -23.60 -9.09 -5.93
CA CYS A 96 -22.51 -9.32 -6.86
C CYS A 96 -22.90 -10.57 -7.66
N PRO A 97 -23.38 -10.42 -8.91
CA PRO A 97 -23.57 -11.57 -9.79
C PRO A 97 -22.20 -12.18 -10.05
N MET A 98 -21.93 -13.31 -9.39
CA MET A 98 -20.86 -14.21 -9.77
C MET A 98 -21.21 -14.72 -11.17
N GLY A 99 -20.31 -14.44 -12.11
CA GLY A 99 -20.50 -14.69 -13.53
C GLY A 99 -20.91 -16.14 -13.86
N GLY A 100 -21.81 -16.23 -14.83
CA GLY A 100 -21.87 -17.29 -15.82
C GLY A 100 -21.47 -16.70 -17.18
#